data_AF-A0A5D2MP60-F1
#
_entry.id   AF-A0A5D2MP60-F1
#
_cell.length_a   1.000
_cell.length_b   1.000
_cell.length_c   1.000
_cell.angle_alpha   90.00
_cell.angle_beta   90.00
_cell.angle_gamma   90.00
#
_symmetry.space_group_name_H-M   'P 1'
#
loop_
_entity.id
_entity.type
_entity.pdbx_description
1 polymer ?
#
loop_
_entity_poly.entity_id
_entity_poly.type
_entity_poly.pdbx_seq_one_letter_code
_entity_poly.pdbx_strand_id
1 'polypeptide(L)'
;MSVDAKIEFTVIEFRSADLERGTNGWHQLCKKVREACETFGCFEVVYDTISTDVREEMFMLMKELVEVPVERKQKNTSPLPYHGWIGPCAQVSLLYEGFGIGDVSNSDSVKDFAQLMWPEGHPRFCDTIHTMGTQLEVLHKLIWLMLIDSYGLGEESLKMNYTMSMRMMKYMAPPPGESET
;
A
#
# COMPACT_ATOMS: atom_id res chain seq x y z
N MET A 1 34.85 9.50 -5.04
CA MET A 1 34.34 8.59 -6.08
C MET A 1 33.03 8.03 -5.55
N SER A 2 31.90 8.53 -6.04
CA SER A 2 30.60 7.90 -5.75
C SER A 2 30.62 6.54 -6.44
N VAL A 3 30.51 5.47 -5.67
CA VAL A 3 30.23 4.16 -6.25
C VAL A 3 28.74 4.17 -6.54
N ASP A 4 28.36 4.37 -7.80
CA ASP A 4 27.01 4.07 -8.29
C ASP A 4 26.82 2.55 -8.24
N ALA A 5 26.69 2.02 -7.02
CA ALA A 5 26.27 0.65 -6.83
C ALA A 5 24.77 0.60 -7.12
N LYS A 6 24.43 0.14 -8.32
CA LYS A 6 23.04 -0.14 -8.68
C LYS A 6 22.56 -1.29 -7.79
N ILE A 7 21.73 -0.97 -6.79
CA ILE A 7 21.02 -1.99 -6.01
C ILE A 7 19.96 -2.58 -6.95
N GLU A 8 20.02 -3.90 -7.15
CA GLU A 8 19.04 -4.63 -7.95
C GLU A 8 18.28 -5.55 -7.00
N PHE A 9 16.99 -5.24 -6.80
CA PHE A 9 16.12 -6.05 -5.94
C PHE A 9 15.65 -7.29 -6.69
N THR A 10 15.41 -8.38 -5.96
CA THR A 10 14.84 -9.59 -6.51
C THR A 10 13.43 -9.31 -7.02
N VAL A 11 13.19 -9.57 -8.31
CA VAL A 11 11.85 -9.55 -8.90
C VAL A 11 11.26 -10.96 -8.84
N ILE A 12 10.09 -11.11 -8.22
CA ILE A 12 9.39 -12.40 -8.07
C ILE A 12 8.05 -12.33 -8.79
N GLU A 13 7.84 -13.23 -9.74
CA GLU A 13 6.60 -13.31 -10.51
C GLU A 13 5.59 -14.24 -9.83
N PHE A 14 4.39 -13.74 -9.54
CA PHE A 14 3.32 -14.50 -8.89
C PHE A 14 2.35 -15.03 -9.96
N ARG A 15 2.73 -16.15 -10.60
CA ARG A 15 1.90 -16.80 -11.61
C ARG A 15 0.82 -17.64 -10.95
N SER A 16 -0.41 -17.58 -11.48
CA SER A 16 -1.55 -18.34 -10.93
C SER A 16 -1.29 -19.85 -10.79
N ALA A 17 -0.49 -20.44 -11.68
CA ALA A 17 -0.13 -21.86 -11.63
C ALA A 17 0.78 -22.24 -10.44
N ASP A 18 1.52 -21.28 -9.88
CA ASP A 18 2.47 -21.50 -8.78
C ASP A 18 1.87 -21.11 -7.41
N LEU A 19 0.71 -20.47 -7.38
CA LEU A 19 0.06 -19.99 -6.15
C LEU A 19 -0.73 -21.06 -5.40
N GLU A 20 -0.87 -22.26 -5.95
CA GLU A 20 -1.57 -23.36 -5.28
C GLU A 20 -0.73 -23.92 -4.12
N ARG A 21 -1.17 -23.66 -2.89
CA ARG A 21 -0.47 -24.06 -1.66
C ARG A 21 -0.20 -25.57 -1.63
N GLY A 22 1.05 -25.94 -1.31
CA GLY A 22 1.49 -27.33 -1.23
C GLY A 22 2.02 -27.93 -2.54
N THR A 23 1.91 -27.22 -3.67
CA THR A 23 2.56 -27.63 -4.93
C THR A 23 4.05 -27.31 -4.93
N ASN A 24 4.82 -27.91 -5.85
CA ASN A 24 6.24 -27.56 -5.99
C ASN A 24 6.44 -26.07 -6.37
N GLY A 25 5.55 -25.50 -7.18
CA GLY A 25 5.58 -24.05 -7.52
C GLY A 25 5.46 -23.19 -6.27
N TRP A 26 4.52 -23.51 -5.39
CA TRP A 26 4.35 -22.84 -4.10
C TRP A 26 5.61 -22.91 -3.24
N HIS A 27 6.19 -24.10 -3.04
CA HIS A 27 7.41 -24.26 -2.24
C HIS A 27 8.60 -23.45 -2.81
N GLN A 28 8.71 -23.36 -4.14
CA GLN A 28 9.72 -22.53 -4.79
C GLN A 28 9.47 -21.03 -4.54
N LEU A 29 8.23 -20.56 -4.61
CA LEU A 29 7.87 -19.19 -4.26
C LEU A 29 8.17 -18.87 -2.80
N CYS A 30 7.76 -19.74 -1.85
CA CYS A 30 8.07 -19.59 -0.43
C CYS A 30 9.57 -19.40 -0.18
N LYS A 31 10.39 -20.24 -0.82
CA LYS A 31 11.85 -20.15 -0.72
C LYS A 31 12.37 -18.80 -1.24
N LYS A 32 11.94 -18.37 -2.44
CA LYS A 32 12.38 -17.10 -3.05
C LYS A 32 11.99 -15.88 -2.22
N VAL A 33 10.74 -15.84 -1.74
CA VAL A 33 10.24 -14.75 -0.89
C VAL A 33 11.05 -14.67 0.40
N ARG A 34 11.28 -15.80 1.07
CA ARG A 34 12.10 -15.85 2.29
C ARG A 34 13.52 -15.35 2.04
N GLU A 35 14.20 -15.88 1.02
CA GLU A 35 15.60 -15.51 0.72
C GLU A 35 15.74 -14.02 0.37
N ALA A 36 14.77 -13.44 -0.36
CA ALA A 36 14.78 -12.01 -0.66
C ALA A 36 14.56 -11.15 0.60
N CYS A 37 13.64 -11.54 1.47
CA CYS A 37 13.44 -10.90 2.78
C CYS A 37 14.70 -10.98 3.65
N GLU A 38 15.37 -12.13 3.71
CA GLU A 38 16.60 -12.33 4.50
C GLU A 38 17.80 -11.54 3.96
N THR A 39 17.87 -11.34 2.64
CA THR A 39 19.00 -10.68 1.98
C THR A 39 18.86 -9.15 1.95
N PHE A 40 17.68 -8.65 1.57
CA PHE A 40 17.45 -7.22 1.30
C PHE A 40 16.35 -6.59 2.15
N GLY A 41 15.57 -7.39 2.89
CA GLY A 41 14.37 -6.92 3.61
C GLY A 41 13.21 -6.52 2.69
N CYS A 42 13.34 -6.66 1.37
CA CYS A 42 12.32 -6.33 0.38
C CYS A 42 12.54 -7.07 -0.94
N PHE A 43 11.51 -7.07 -1.78
CA PHE A 43 11.52 -7.61 -3.14
C PHE A 43 10.46 -6.91 -3.98
N GLU A 44 10.60 -6.98 -5.30
CA GLU A 44 9.58 -6.53 -6.24
C GLU A 44 8.70 -7.72 -6.63
N VAL A 45 7.39 -7.49 -6.75
CA VAL A 45 6.44 -8.52 -7.19
C VAL A 45 5.80 -8.14 -8.50
N VAL A 46 5.83 -9.07 -9.46
CA VAL A 46 4.99 -8.97 -10.66
C VAL A 46 3.65 -9.62 -10.33
N TYR A 47 2.62 -8.78 -10.25
CA TYR A 47 1.29 -9.14 -9.78
C TYR A 47 0.23 -8.61 -10.73
N ASP A 48 -0.24 -9.46 -11.64
CA ASP A 48 -1.13 -9.07 -12.75
C ASP A 48 -2.62 -9.05 -12.35
N THR A 49 -2.96 -9.40 -11.11
CA THR A 49 -4.34 -9.40 -10.61
C THR A 49 -4.94 -8.00 -10.53
N ILE A 50 -4.11 -6.97 -10.32
CA ILE A 50 -4.53 -5.57 -10.33
C ILE A 50 -4.26 -5.00 -11.72
N SER A 51 -5.32 -4.74 -12.49
CA SER A 51 -5.23 -4.21 -13.85
C SER A 51 -4.56 -2.83 -13.89
N THR A 52 -3.94 -2.52 -15.02
CA THR A 52 -3.35 -1.20 -15.29
C THR A 52 -4.38 -0.09 -15.15
N ASP A 53 -5.59 -0.29 -15.67
CA ASP A 53 -6.69 0.69 -15.61
C ASP A 53 -7.00 1.08 -14.15
N VAL A 54 -7.09 0.11 -13.23
CA VAL A 54 -7.36 0.39 -11.80
C VAL A 54 -6.20 1.17 -11.17
N ARG A 55 -4.95 0.89 -11.56
CA ARG A 55 -3.78 1.62 -11.06
C ARG A 55 -3.76 3.06 -11.57
N GLU A 56 -4.01 3.28 -12.85
CA GLU A 56 -4.05 4.61 -13.45
C GLU A 56 -5.20 5.44 -12.88
N GLU A 57 -6.37 4.83 -12.75
CA GLU A 57 -7.56 5.40 -12.13
C GLU A 57 -7.28 5.82 -10.68
N MET A 58 -6.61 4.97 -9.90
CA MET A 58 -6.17 5.28 -8.55
C MET A 58 -5.29 6.54 -8.51
N PHE A 59 -4.28 6.64 -9.39
CA PHE A 59 -3.43 7.84 -9.46
C PHE A 59 -4.18 9.10 -9.93
N MET A 60 -5.16 8.97 -10.82
CA MET A 60 -6.02 10.08 -11.23
C MET A 60 -6.85 10.59 -10.06
N LEU A 61 -7.52 9.69 -9.35
CA LEU A 61 -8.36 10.01 -8.19
C LEU A 61 -7.55 10.58 -7.01
N MET A 62 -6.30 10.14 -6.81
CA MET A 62 -5.42 10.76 -5.83
C MET A 62 -5.11 12.22 -6.17
N LYS A 63 -5.02 12.58 -7.46
CA LYS A 63 -4.88 14.00 -7.87
C LYS A 63 -6.14 14.79 -7.55
N GLU A 64 -7.33 14.21 -7.72
CA GLU A 64 -8.58 14.85 -7.32
C GLU A 64 -8.67 15.03 -5.79
N LEU A 65 -8.24 14.02 -5.02
CA LEU A 65 -8.23 14.04 -3.55
C LEU A 65 -7.36 15.17 -2.97
N VAL A 66 -6.16 15.40 -3.53
CA VAL A 66 -5.26 16.45 -3.05
C VAL A 66 -5.75 17.87 -3.37
N GLU A 67 -6.75 18.03 -4.25
CA GLU A 67 -7.36 19.33 -4.56
C GLU A 67 -8.62 19.63 -3.72
N VAL A 68 -9.05 18.70 -2.86
CA VAL A 68 -10.17 18.90 -1.93
C VAL A 68 -9.89 20.09 -0.98
N PRO A 69 -10.90 20.89 -0.58
CA PRO A 69 -10.70 21.98 0.38
C PRO A 69 -10.09 21.50 1.70
N VAL A 70 -9.14 22.28 2.24
CA VAL A 70 -8.39 21.91 3.46
C VAL A 70 -9.30 21.65 4.66
N GLU A 71 -10.42 22.37 4.77
CA GLU A 71 -11.40 22.22 5.85
C GLU A 71 -12.06 20.85 5.84
N ARG A 72 -12.16 20.21 4.67
CA ARG A 72 -12.67 18.84 4.53
C ARG A 72 -11.58 17.82 4.84
N LYS A 73 -10.37 18.05 4.33
CA LYS A 73 -9.21 17.18 4.60
C LYS A 73 -8.93 17.07 6.10
N GLN A 74 -9.01 18.17 6.83
CA GLN A 74 -8.86 18.23 8.29
C GLN A 74 -9.87 17.39 9.06
N LYS A 75 -11.02 17.03 8.48
CA LYS A 75 -11.99 16.13 9.11
C LYS A 75 -11.54 14.68 9.10
N ASN A 76 -10.60 14.30 8.22
CA ASN A 76 -9.97 12.99 8.28
C ASN A 76 -9.00 12.95 9.47
N THR A 77 -9.53 12.60 10.63
CA THR A 77 -8.79 12.48 11.88
C THR A 77 -8.69 11.01 12.28
N SER A 78 -7.63 10.65 12.98
CA SER A 78 -7.46 9.33 13.55
C SER A 78 -6.86 9.43 14.94
N PRO A 79 -7.30 8.58 15.90
CA PRO A 79 -6.63 8.48 17.19
C PRO A 79 -5.21 7.91 17.06
N LEU A 80 -4.92 7.19 15.97
CA LEU A 80 -3.60 6.65 15.70
C LEU A 80 -2.71 7.73 15.05
N PRO A 81 -1.48 7.94 15.55
CA PRO A 81 -0.54 8.87 14.96
C PRO A 81 -0.37 8.61 13.47
N TYR A 82 -0.40 9.67 12.67
CA TYR A 82 -0.21 9.60 11.23
C TYR A 82 -1.23 8.76 10.43
N HIS A 83 -2.42 8.44 10.98
CA HIS A 83 -3.44 7.66 10.25
C HIS A 83 -4.60 8.50 9.69
N GLY A 84 -4.67 9.79 10.02
CA GLY A 84 -5.57 10.76 9.39
C GLY A 84 -4.90 11.55 8.27
N TRP A 85 -5.48 12.69 7.93
CA TRP A 85 -4.84 13.68 7.07
C TRP A 85 -3.69 14.37 7.81
N ILE A 86 -2.61 14.58 7.09
CA ILE A 86 -1.44 15.33 7.53
C ILE A 86 -1.11 16.29 6.41
N GLY A 87 -1.34 17.58 6.66
CA GLY A 87 -0.95 18.63 5.74
C GLY A 87 0.51 19.02 5.88
N PRO A 88 1.00 19.88 4.98
CA PRO A 88 2.31 20.50 5.09
C PRO A 88 2.49 21.19 6.43
N CYS A 89 3.46 20.74 7.23
CA CYS A 89 3.75 21.34 8.53
C CYS A 89 5.23 21.16 8.89
N ALA A 90 5.76 22.10 9.69
CA ALA A 90 7.17 22.09 10.08
C ALA A 90 7.56 20.87 10.93
N GLN A 91 6.59 20.22 11.59
CA GLN A 91 6.84 19.03 12.42
C GLN A 91 7.01 17.75 11.60
N VAL A 92 6.52 17.70 10.36
CA VAL A 92 6.60 16.52 9.49
C VAL A 92 7.42 16.85 8.25
N SER A 93 6.88 17.71 7.38
CA SER A 93 7.57 18.30 6.24
C SER A 93 6.65 19.33 5.58
N LEU A 94 7.21 20.42 5.08
CA LEU A 94 6.48 21.40 4.26
C LEU A 94 6.23 20.91 2.83
N LEU A 95 6.87 19.82 2.42
CA LEU A 95 6.78 19.23 1.08
C LEU A 95 5.87 18.00 1.04
N TYR A 96 5.25 17.65 2.17
CA TYR A 96 4.46 16.44 2.33
C TYR A 96 2.99 16.75 2.61
N GLU A 97 2.11 16.01 1.93
CA GLU A 97 0.70 15.90 2.30
C GLU A 97 0.31 14.41 2.23
N GLY A 98 -0.44 13.92 3.22
CA GLY A 98 -0.86 12.52 3.23
C GLY A 98 -2.23 12.30 3.85
N PHE A 99 -2.87 11.22 3.42
CA PHE A 99 -4.19 10.77 3.86
C PHE A 99 -4.08 9.32 4.30
N GLY A 100 -4.73 8.96 5.41
CA GLY A 100 -4.90 7.57 5.79
C GLY A 100 -6.36 7.14 5.68
N ILE A 101 -6.57 5.90 5.25
CA ILE A 101 -7.83 5.16 5.35
C ILE A 101 -7.50 3.89 6.12
N GLY A 102 -8.10 3.72 7.29
CA GLY A 102 -8.07 2.46 8.03
C GLY A 102 -9.11 1.49 7.49
N ASP A 103 -8.82 0.19 7.60
CA ASP A 103 -9.70 -0.89 7.14
C ASP A 103 -10.12 -0.73 5.67
N VAL A 104 -9.14 -0.49 4.79
CA VAL A 104 -9.41 -0.09 3.39
C VAL A 104 -10.13 -1.16 2.55
N SER A 105 -10.07 -2.42 2.97
CA SER A 105 -10.83 -3.52 2.34
C SER A 105 -12.27 -3.61 2.83
N ASN A 106 -12.68 -2.76 3.77
CA ASN A 106 -14.06 -2.58 4.17
C ASN A 106 -14.69 -1.42 3.37
N SER A 107 -15.73 -1.74 2.59
CA SER A 107 -16.38 -0.76 1.72
C SER A 107 -16.98 0.43 2.49
N ASP A 108 -17.40 0.23 3.74
CA ASP A 108 -18.01 1.29 4.53
C ASP A 108 -16.95 2.28 5.04
N SER A 109 -15.78 1.79 5.45
CA SER A 109 -14.64 2.64 5.81
C SER A 109 -14.18 3.54 4.66
N VAL A 110 -14.20 3.01 3.43
CA VAL A 110 -13.88 3.80 2.23
C VAL A 110 -14.97 4.84 1.92
N LYS A 111 -16.26 4.47 2.06
CA LYS A 111 -17.39 5.40 1.85
C LYS A 111 -17.40 6.52 2.88
N ASP A 112 -17.14 6.21 4.15
CA ASP A 112 -17.07 7.18 5.23
C ASP A 112 -15.96 8.21 4.94
N PHE A 113 -14.78 7.74 4.54
CA PHE A 113 -13.69 8.61 4.10
C PHE A 113 -14.12 9.49 2.92
N ALA A 114 -14.73 8.89 1.89
CA ALA A 114 -15.15 9.62 0.69
C ALA A 114 -16.19 10.70 1.03
N GLN A 115 -17.10 10.44 1.97
CA GLN A 115 -18.11 11.40 2.41
C GLN A 115 -17.51 12.62 3.13
N LEU A 116 -16.38 12.44 3.82
CA LEU A 116 -15.65 13.57 4.41
C LEU A 116 -15.09 14.51 3.34
N MET A 117 -14.55 13.96 2.26
CA MET A 117 -13.92 14.69 1.15
C MET A 117 -14.96 15.29 0.19
N TRP A 118 -15.99 14.51 -0.13
CA TRP A 118 -17.09 14.82 -1.04
C TRP A 118 -18.43 14.51 -0.35
N PRO A 119 -19.12 15.51 0.21
CA PRO A 119 -20.37 15.31 0.94
C PRO A 119 -21.50 14.64 0.14
N GLU A 120 -21.50 14.82 -1.18
CA GLU A 120 -22.44 14.17 -2.11
C GLU A 120 -22.03 12.74 -2.49
N GLY A 121 -20.91 12.26 -1.93
CA GLY A 121 -20.29 10.98 -2.25
C GLY A 121 -19.37 11.05 -3.48
N HIS A 122 -18.63 9.97 -3.70
CA HIS A 122 -17.75 9.82 -4.85
C HIS A 122 -17.64 8.35 -5.26
N PRO A 123 -18.67 7.73 -5.88
CA PRO A 123 -18.74 6.28 -6.12
C PRO A 123 -17.51 5.72 -6.85
N ARG A 124 -17.05 6.42 -7.89
CA ARG A 124 -15.83 6.07 -8.64
C ARG A 124 -14.58 6.00 -7.77
N PHE A 125 -14.48 6.85 -6.75
CA PHE A 125 -13.38 6.83 -5.78
C PHE A 125 -13.53 5.62 -4.87
N CYS A 126 -14.73 5.43 -4.30
CA CYS A 126 -15.00 4.31 -3.42
C CYS A 126 -14.70 2.96 -4.07
N ASP A 127 -15.20 2.73 -5.28
CA ASP A 127 -15.02 1.47 -6.00
C ASP A 127 -13.54 1.21 -6.31
N THR A 128 -12.80 2.24 -6.73
CA THR A 128 -11.37 2.11 -7.07
C THR A 128 -10.51 1.85 -5.83
N ILE A 129 -10.69 2.64 -4.77
CA ILE A 129 -9.93 2.47 -3.51
C ILE A 129 -10.22 1.11 -2.88
N HIS A 130 -11.49 0.73 -2.80
CA HIS A 130 -11.88 -0.55 -2.23
C HIS A 130 -11.29 -1.71 -3.05
N THR A 131 -11.40 -1.67 -4.38
CA THR A 131 -10.81 -2.69 -5.26
C THR A 131 -9.30 -2.80 -5.03
N MET A 132 -8.58 -1.68 -5.03
CA MET A 132 -7.13 -1.67 -4.75
C MET A 132 -6.83 -2.24 -3.36
N GLY A 133 -7.56 -1.79 -2.34
CA GLY A 133 -7.40 -2.22 -0.94
C GLY A 133 -7.59 -3.73 -0.76
N THR A 134 -8.69 -4.28 -1.31
CA THR A 134 -8.97 -5.72 -1.28
C THR A 134 -7.89 -6.54 -1.98
N GLN A 135 -7.45 -6.12 -3.17
CA GLN A 135 -6.42 -6.85 -3.91
C GLN A 135 -5.05 -6.82 -3.20
N LEU A 136 -4.69 -5.69 -2.60
CA LEU A 136 -3.48 -5.58 -1.78
C LEU A 136 -3.57 -6.44 -0.50
N GLU A 137 -4.76 -6.57 0.09
CA GLU A 137 -4.95 -7.48 1.23
C GLU A 137 -4.78 -8.96 0.83
N VAL A 138 -5.28 -9.36 -0.34
CA VAL A 138 -5.04 -10.71 -0.89
C VAL A 138 -3.55 -10.95 -1.10
N LEU A 139 -2.84 -10.01 -1.72
CA LEU A 139 -1.40 -10.11 -1.92
C LEU A 139 -0.63 -10.20 -0.59
N HIS A 140 -0.99 -9.37 0.39
CA HIS A 140 -0.42 -9.42 1.74
C HIS A 140 -0.61 -10.78 2.39
N LYS A 141 -1.83 -11.34 2.36
CA LYS A 141 -2.13 -12.68 2.90
C LYS A 141 -1.32 -13.77 2.21
N LEU A 142 -1.15 -13.68 0.88
CA LEU A 142 -0.34 -14.64 0.12
C LEU A 142 1.12 -14.62 0.55
N ILE A 143 1.74 -13.42 0.63
CA ILE A 143 3.14 -13.27 1.06
C ILE A 143 3.31 -13.75 2.49
N TRP A 144 2.37 -13.43 3.38
CA TRP A 144 2.38 -13.89 4.77
C TRP A 144 2.35 -15.42 4.87
N LEU A 145 1.48 -16.06 4.10
CA LEU A 145 1.36 -17.52 4.03
C LEU A 145 2.64 -18.17 3.49
N MET A 146 3.26 -17.57 2.47
CA MET A 146 4.54 -18.03 1.93
C MET A 146 5.65 -17.97 2.97
N LEU A 147 5.71 -16.89 3.78
CA LEU A 147 6.69 -16.76 4.85
C LEU A 147 6.47 -17.83 5.93
N ILE A 148 5.23 -18.02 6.40
CA ILE A 148 4.87 -19.07 7.36
C ILE A 148 5.33 -20.44 6.88
N ASP A 149 4.95 -20.81 5.65
CA ASP A 149 5.30 -22.11 5.08
C ASP A 149 6.82 -22.25 4.89
N SER A 150 7.50 -21.17 4.48
CA SER A 150 8.95 -21.18 4.29
C SER A 150 9.72 -21.45 5.59
N TYR A 151 9.24 -20.93 6.72
CA TYR A 151 9.86 -21.11 8.03
C TYR A 151 9.34 -22.35 8.77
N GLY A 152 8.39 -23.08 8.18
CA GLY A 152 7.76 -24.24 8.82
C GLY A 152 6.95 -23.85 10.06
N LEU A 153 6.38 -22.64 10.07
CA LEU A 153 5.54 -22.17 11.17
C LEU A 153 4.17 -22.88 11.11
N GLY A 154 3.65 -23.27 12.28
CA GLY A 154 2.39 -24.01 12.38
C GLY A 154 1.16 -23.14 12.10
N GLU A 155 -0.01 -23.77 12.02
CA GLU A 155 -1.29 -23.10 11.71
C GLU A 155 -1.68 -22.01 12.73
N GLU A 156 -1.19 -22.08 13.96
CA GLU A 156 -1.34 -21.02 14.96
C GLU A 156 -0.86 -19.66 14.42
N SER A 157 0.22 -19.63 13.62
CA SER A 157 0.75 -18.41 13.02
C SER A 157 -0.14 -17.81 11.92
N LEU A 158 -1.13 -18.57 11.43
CA LEU A 158 -2.12 -18.06 10.47
C LEU A 158 -3.15 -17.13 11.12
N LYS A 159 -3.30 -17.17 12.45
CA LYS A 159 -4.21 -16.31 13.21
C LYS A 159 -3.62 -14.90 13.31
N MET A 160 -3.73 -14.13 12.23
CA MET A 160 -3.28 -12.75 12.21
C MET A 160 -4.43 -11.80 12.52
N ASN A 161 -4.31 -11.04 13.60
CA ASN A 161 -5.20 -9.91 13.88
C ASN A 161 -4.53 -8.64 13.37
N TYR A 162 -4.96 -8.17 12.21
CA TYR A 162 -4.45 -6.94 11.61
C TYR A 162 -5.59 -6.19 10.94
N THR A 163 -5.34 -4.90 10.72
CA THR A 163 -6.22 -4.03 9.94
C THR A 163 -5.38 -3.42 8.83
N MET A 164 -5.80 -3.59 7.58
CA MET A 164 -5.10 -3.01 6.45
C MET A 164 -5.36 -1.49 6.43
N SER A 165 -4.29 -0.70 6.38
CA SER A 165 -4.40 0.75 6.19
C SER A 165 -3.78 1.15 4.86
N MET A 166 -4.41 2.10 4.17
CA MET A 166 -3.87 2.68 2.96
C MET A 166 -3.45 4.12 3.23
N ARG A 167 -2.24 4.46 2.79
CA ARG A 167 -1.70 5.82 2.84
C ARG A 167 -1.56 6.36 1.42
N MET A 168 -2.25 7.45 1.14
CA MET A 168 -2.13 8.20 -0.11
C MET A 168 -1.32 9.45 0.17
N MET A 169 -0.22 9.64 -0.55
CA MET A 169 0.79 10.64 -0.21
C MET A 169 1.17 11.46 -1.44
N LYS A 170 1.37 12.75 -1.23
CA LYS A 170 1.88 13.72 -2.20
C LYS A 170 3.17 14.30 -1.65
N TYR A 171 4.21 14.23 -2.46
CA TYR A 171 5.51 14.85 -2.19
C TYR A 171 5.78 15.92 -3.23
N MET A 172 6.26 17.07 -2.78
CA MET A 172 6.71 18.16 -3.63
C MET A 172 8.24 18.13 -3.74
N ALA A 173 8.78 18.52 -4.89
CA ALA A 173 10.22 18.68 -5.03
C ALA A 173 10.72 19.82 -4.11
N PRO A 174 11.92 19.69 -3.51
CA PRO A 174 12.55 20.78 -2.79
C PRO A 174 12.71 22.02 -3.68
N PRO A 175 12.68 23.23 -3.09
CA PRO A 175 13.04 24.45 -3.81
C PRO A 175 14.44 24.35 -4.43
N PRO A 176 14.70 24.98 -5.59
CA PRO A 176 16.02 24.96 -6.21
C PRO A 176 17.10 25.47 -5.24
N GLY A 177 18.11 24.64 -4.96
CA GLY A 177 19.23 24.99 -4.08
C GLY A 177 19.14 24.45 -2.65
N GLU A 178 18.05 23.80 -2.28
CA GLU A 178 17.90 23.09 -1.01
C GLU A 178 17.88 21.58 -1.28
N SER A 179 18.75 20.82 -0.62
CA SER A 179 18.68 19.35 -0.60
C SER A 179 17.88 18.90 0.62
N GLU A 180 17.13 17.79 0.50
CA GLU A 180 16.51 17.12 1.65
C GLU A 180 17.61 16.82 2.69
N THR A 181 17.53 17.48 3.85
CA THR A 181 18.38 17.20 5.02
C THR A 181 17.77 16.13 5.90
#